data_AF-A0A951WS85-F1
#
_entry.id   AF-A0A951WS85-F1
#
_cell.length_a   1.000
_cell.length_b   1.000
_cell.length_c   1.000
_cell.angle_alpha   90.00
_cell.angle_beta   90.00
_cell.angle_gamma   90.00
#
_symmetry.space_group_name_H-M   'P 1'
#
loop_
_entity.id
_entity.type
_entity.pdbx_description
1 polymer ?
#
loop_
_entity_poly.entity_id
_entity_poly.type
_entity_poly.pdbx_seq_one_letter_code
_entity_poly.pdbx_strand_id
1 'polypeptide(L)'
;MSRVLLTALRFVLLILFGLILSSANAQSVDAPREGGGVNAVDYALLEPYTLEALRAREYPGGAITIERAIMATDTFTRYLISYPSDGLTITGIMQIPPGVGPFPVIVLNHGFIRQSEYWSGYETWEAAGYLNARGYLTVSSDYRSWGGSDWGISLFHTGLTADVLNLISALASVPQADTSRIGMWGHSMGGGITTKALTIDPRIDAAVLYATNSADDSDLIGQWGPGCLAERRAGRRCNRGEIIPADVDETLFETYLDAAGDPEFIARVSPIHDLDRITVPVQIHIGDQDTVVPPAWSTKLYDAMRAEDVAVELFWYEGQDHTFWGDSWVEFMQRVTAFFDLYVKNAAMG
;
A
#
# COMPACT_ATOMS: atom_id res chain seq x y z
N MET A 1 3.98 13.91 62.30
CA MET A 1 3.50 13.21 61.09
C MET A 1 2.63 14.15 60.28
N SER A 2 3.25 14.88 59.35
CA SER A 2 2.65 15.51 58.16
C SER A 2 3.78 16.21 57.39
N ARG A 3 3.76 16.03 56.06
CA ARG A 3 4.35 16.78 54.92
C ARG A 3 5.51 17.78 55.14
N VAL A 4 6.48 17.80 54.20
CA VAL A 4 6.86 18.97 53.34
C VAL A 4 8.26 18.81 52.66
N LEU A 5 8.28 19.09 51.33
CA LEU A 5 9.29 19.61 50.38
C LEU A 5 10.79 19.22 50.37
N LEU A 6 11.29 19.09 49.13
CA LEU A 6 12.41 19.77 48.43
C LEU A 6 13.15 18.73 47.55
N THR A 7 13.40 18.89 46.25
CA THR A 7 14.07 20.02 45.57
C THR A 7 13.90 19.87 44.05
N ALA A 8 13.58 20.95 43.34
CA ALA A 8 13.69 21.06 41.87
C ALA A 8 14.87 21.97 41.54
N LEU A 9 15.78 21.53 40.66
CA LEU A 9 16.94 22.30 40.23
C LEU A 9 16.67 22.93 38.86
N ARG A 10 16.73 24.26 38.82
CA ARG A 10 16.65 25.12 37.63
C ARG A 10 18.04 25.22 36.97
N PHE A 11 18.09 25.21 35.64
CA PHE A 11 19.15 25.87 34.88
C PHE A 11 18.50 26.86 33.90
N VAL A 12 18.85 28.13 34.05
CA VAL A 12 18.53 29.25 33.16
C VAL A 12 19.79 29.56 32.36
N LEU A 13 19.72 29.50 31.04
CA LEU A 13 20.77 30.01 30.16
C LEU A 13 20.22 31.21 29.40
N LEU A 14 20.76 32.39 29.71
CA LEU A 14 20.57 33.64 28.99
C LEU A 14 21.47 33.64 27.75
N ILE A 15 20.90 33.85 26.56
CA ILE A 15 21.65 34.22 25.35
C ILE A 15 21.11 35.57 24.86
N LEU A 16 22.01 36.55 24.81
CA LEU A 16 21.78 37.89 24.27
C LEU A 16 21.60 37.83 22.74
N PHE A 17 20.58 38.53 22.23
CA PHE A 17 20.42 38.84 20.81
C PHE A 17 21.18 40.13 20.48
N GLY A 18 22.27 40.02 19.71
CA GLY A 18 22.94 41.16 19.09
C GLY A 18 22.41 41.38 17.67
N LEU A 19 21.83 42.55 17.40
CA LEU A 19 21.52 43.01 16.05
C LEU A 19 22.82 43.28 15.29
N ILE A 20 23.05 42.56 14.20
CA ILE A 20 23.97 42.98 13.13
C ILE A 20 23.14 43.09 11.85
N LEU A 21 22.92 44.32 11.41
CA LEU A 21 22.43 44.66 10.09
C LEU A 21 23.54 44.36 9.07
N SER A 22 23.39 43.31 8.27
CA SER A 22 24.14 43.14 7.02
C SER A 22 23.23 43.48 5.84
N SER A 23 23.60 44.54 5.13
CA SER A 23 23.00 44.91 3.84
C SER A 23 23.43 43.89 2.78
N ALA A 24 22.57 42.93 2.46
CA ALA A 24 22.74 42.09 1.29
C ALA A 24 22.24 42.85 0.04
N ASN A 25 23.14 43.06 -0.91
CA ASN A 25 22.83 43.54 -2.25
C ASN A 25 21.76 42.63 -2.88
N ALA A 26 20.57 43.16 -3.11
CA ALA A 26 19.58 42.57 -3.98
C ALA A 26 20.11 42.65 -5.42
N GLN A 27 20.65 41.54 -5.93
CA GLN A 27 20.75 41.35 -7.36
C GLN A 27 19.34 41.13 -7.90
N SER A 28 18.99 41.93 -8.90
CA SER A 28 17.72 41.92 -9.61
C SER A 28 17.39 40.51 -10.10
N VAL A 29 16.25 39.99 -9.64
CA VAL A 29 15.60 38.84 -10.25
C VAL A 29 15.10 39.31 -11.62
N ASP A 30 15.68 38.76 -12.68
CA ASP A 30 15.26 39.03 -14.05
C ASP A 30 13.78 38.67 -14.25
N ALA A 31 13.11 39.49 -15.05
CA ALA A 31 11.71 39.38 -15.42
C ALA A 31 11.37 38.03 -16.10
N PRO A 32 10.09 37.62 -16.14
CA PRO A 32 9.70 36.37 -16.78
C PRO A 32 10.03 36.42 -18.26
N ARG A 33 10.71 35.39 -18.77
CA ARG A 33 10.84 35.18 -20.21
C ARG A 33 9.46 34.87 -20.78
N GLU A 34 8.94 35.79 -21.59
CA GLU A 34 7.77 35.53 -22.44
C GLU A 34 8.08 34.45 -23.48
N GLY A 35 7.11 33.53 -23.64
CA GLY A 35 6.80 32.91 -24.94
C GLY A 35 7.79 31.88 -25.48
N GLY A 36 7.93 30.74 -24.82
CA GLY A 36 8.33 29.48 -25.46
C GLY A 36 7.19 28.48 -25.27
N GLY A 37 6.63 27.93 -26.35
CA GLY A 37 5.65 26.85 -26.25
C GLY A 37 6.22 25.74 -25.37
N VAL A 38 5.49 25.36 -24.33
CA VAL A 38 5.77 24.15 -23.57
C VAL A 38 5.73 23.01 -24.58
N ASN A 39 6.89 22.50 -24.98
CA ASN A 39 6.96 21.19 -25.59
C ASN A 39 6.37 20.24 -24.54
N ALA A 40 5.27 19.56 -24.87
CA ALA A 40 4.72 18.52 -24.02
C ALA A 40 5.88 17.56 -23.66
N VAL A 41 6.08 17.31 -22.37
CA VAL A 41 7.09 16.35 -21.92
C VAL A 41 6.65 14.99 -22.46
N ASP A 42 7.54 14.29 -23.17
CA ASP A 42 7.25 12.99 -23.74
C ASP A 42 7.32 11.92 -22.65
N TYR A 43 6.15 11.50 -22.16
CA TYR A 43 6.02 10.44 -21.16
C TYR A 43 5.90 9.04 -21.77
N ALA A 44 6.29 8.82 -23.04
CA ALA A 44 6.24 7.50 -23.68
C ALA A 44 6.91 6.38 -22.85
N LEU A 45 7.98 6.68 -22.11
CA LEU A 45 8.67 5.73 -21.23
C LEU A 45 7.84 5.30 -20.01
N LEU A 46 6.85 6.12 -19.62
CA LEU A 46 5.98 5.88 -18.46
C LEU A 46 4.61 5.33 -18.84
N GLU A 47 4.29 5.23 -20.13
CA GLU A 47 3.04 4.62 -20.61
C GLU A 47 2.74 3.26 -19.96
N PRO A 48 3.72 2.33 -19.79
CA PRO A 48 3.47 1.05 -19.14
C PRO A 48 3.02 1.12 -17.67
N TYR A 49 3.17 2.27 -17.02
CA TYR A 49 2.85 2.50 -15.60
C TYR A 49 1.46 3.13 -15.43
N THR A 50 0.76 3.47 -16.52
CA THR A 50 -0.59 4.03 -16.45
C THR A 50 -1.62 2.96 -16.10
N LEU A 51 -2.73 3.36 -15.46
CA LEU A 51 -3.82 2.44 -15.14
C LEU A 51 -4.42 1.81 -16.41
N GLU A 52 -4.46 2.56 -17.51
CA GLU A 52 -4.87 2.05 -18.82
C GLU A 52 -3.97 0.90 -19.29
N ALA A 53 -2.64 1.10 -19.25
CA ALA A 53 -1.69 0.06 -19.64
C ALA A 53 -1.74 -1.16 -18.70
N LEU A 54 -1.88 -0.94 -17.39
CA LEU A 54 -2.05 -2.02 -16.42
C LEU A 54 -3.32 -2.84 -16.68
N ARG A 55 -4.43 -2.22 -17.09
CA ARG A 55 -5.64 -2.94 -17.51
C ARG A 55 -5.48 -3.70 -18.81
N ALA A 56 -4.72 -3.15 -19.76
CA ALA A 56 -4.57 -3.72 -21.09
C ALA A 56 -3.59 -4.91 -21.15
N ARG A 57 -2.71 -5.05 -20.15
CA ARG A 57 -1.71 -6.12 -20.09
C ARG A 57 -2.25 -7.39 -19.44
N GLU A 58 -1.54 -8.49 -19.69
CA GLU A 58 -1.81 -9.77 -19.03
C GLU A 58 -1.00 -9.91 -17.73
N TYR A 59 -1.62 -10.64 -16.79
CA TYR A 59 -1.02 -11.11 -15.55
C TYR A 59 -1.05 -12.64 -15.57
N PRO A 60 -0.16 -13.29 -16.35
CA PRO A 60 -0.26 -14.72 -16.61
C PRO A 60 -0.23 -15.54 -15.32
N GLY A 61 0.44 -15.04 -14.29
CA GLY A 61 0.79 -15.84 -13.13
C GLY A 61 1.69 -17.03 -13.52
N GLY A 62 2.35 -17.61 -12.53
CA GLY A 62 3.03 -18.89 -12.69
C GLY A 62 2.57 -19.85 -11.62
N ALA A 63 3.34 -20.92 -11.39
CA ALA A 63 3.07 -21.78 -10.25
C ALA A 63 3.62 -21.15 -8.97
N ILE A 64 2.79 -21.13 -7.92
CA ILE A 64 3.27 -20.91 -6.55
C ILE A 64 4.10 -22.14 -6.15
N THR A 65 5.35 -21.89 -5.77
CA THR A 65 6.25 -22.90 -5.20
C THR A 65 6.24 -22.79 -3.69
N ILE A 66 6.02 -23.90 -2.99
CA ILE A 66 6.21 -23.97 -1.54
C ILE A 66 7.70 -24.20 -1.27
N GLU A 67 8.39 -23.16 -0.78
CA GLU A 67 9.81 -23.23 -0.45
C GLU A 67 10.04 -24.05 0.82
N ARG A 68 9.25 -23.77 1.86
CA ARG A 68 9.28 -24.51 3.13
C ARG A 68 8.05 -24.21 3.98
N ALA A 69 7.69 -25.17 4.84
CA ALA A 69 6.83 -24.90 5.98
C ALA A 69 7.61 -24.10 7.04
N ILE A 70 7.01 -23.03 7.56
CA ILE A 70 7.58 -22.19 8.63
C ILE A 70 7.09 -22.69 9.99
N MET A 71 5.78 -22.90 10.12
CA MET A 71 5.15 -23.38 11.35
C MET A 71 3.80 -24.03 11.06
N ALA A 72 3.32 -24.83 12.00
CA ALA A 72 1.97 -25.35 12.02
C ALA A 72 1.33 -25.08 13.39
N THR A 73 0.04 -24.74 13.37
CA THR A 73 -0.81 -24.56 14.54
C THR A 73 -2.09 -25.38 14.34
N ASP A 74 -2.95 -25.44 15.35
CA ASP A 74 -4.27 -26.07 15.23
C ASP A 74 -5.21 -25.31 14.26
N THR A 75 -4.85 -24.10 13.83
CA THR A 75 -5.68 -23.22 12.98
C THR A 75 -5.12 -22.98 11.59
N PHE A 76 -3.83 -23.26 11.34
CA PHE A 76 -3.22 -23.15 10.01
C PHE A 76 -1.83 -23.79 9.94
N THR A 77 -1.38 -24.09 8.72
CA THR A 77 0.04 -24.27 8.40
C THR A 77 0.53 -23.08 7.58
N ARG A 78 1.64 -22.46 8.00
CA ARG A 78 2.28 -21.30 7.34
C ARG A 78 3.44 -21.77 6.48
N TYR A 79 3.47 -21.34 5.23
CA TYR A 79 4.49 -21.63 4.23
C TYR A 79 5.18 -20.36 3.77
N LEU A 80 6.49 -20.42 3.60
CA LEU A 80 7.20 -19.50 2.71
C LEU A 80 6.94 -19.99 1.28
N ILE A 81 6.53 -19.07 0.41
CA ILE A 81 6.27 -19.35 -0.99
C ILE A 81 7.10 -18.44 -1.90
N SER A 82 7.23 -18.86 -3.16
CA SER A 82 7.72 -18.02 -4.25
C SER A 82 6.83 -18.17 -5.49
N TYR A 83 6.80 -17.14 -6.34
CA TYR A 83 6.06 -17.14 -7.61
C TYR A 83 6.67 -16.11 -8.58
N PRO A 84 6.50 -16.28 -9.91
CA PRO A 84 7.03 -15.33 -10.88
C PRO A 84 6.13 -14.11 -11.08
N SER A 85 6.74 -12.95 -11.29
CA SER A 85 6.07 -11.69 -11.66
C SER A 85 7.01 -10.83 -12.49
N ASP A 86 6.64 -10.44 -13.72
CA ASP A 86 7.46 -9.56 -14.59
C ASP A 86 8.92 -10.01 -14.78
N GLY A 87 9.16 -11.33 -14.81
CA GLY A 87 10.50 -11.91 -14.91
C GLY A 87 11.29 -11.94 -13.60
N LEU A 88 10.69 -11.49 -12.49
CA LEU A 88 11.19 -11.55 -11.13
C LEU A 88 10.66 -12.77 -10.40
N THR A 89 11.44 -13.26 -9.43
CA THR A 89 10.97 -14.18 -8.39
C THR A 89 10.50 -13.37 -7.20
N ILE A 90 9.22 -13.48 -6.86
CA ILE A 90 8.62 -12.80 -5.72
C ILE A 90 8.36 -13.81 -4.62
N THR A 91 8.77 -13.51 -3.39
CA THR A 91 8.46 -14.34 -2.22
C THR A 91 7.20 -13.88 -1.52
N GLY A 92 6.69 -14.70 -0.60
CA GLY A 92 5.54 -14.34 0.20
C GLY A 92 5.20 -15.40 1.23
N ILE A 93 4.09 -15.20 1.91
CA ILE A 93 3.55 -16.14 2.89
C ILE A 93 2.21 -16.67 2.41
N MET A 94 2.03 -17.98 2.50
CA MET A 94 0.73 -18.63 2.36
C MET A 94 0.38 -19.36 3.66
N GLN A 95 -0.82 -19.14 4.19
CA GLN A 95 -1.34 -19.86 5.35
C GLN A 95 -2.60 -20.61 4.94
N ILE A 96 -2.56 -21.93 5.13
CA ILE A 96 -3.66 -22.83 4.78
C ILE A 96 -4.32 -23.30 6.08
N PRO A 97 -5.63 -23.07 6.28
CA PRO A 97 -6.36 -23.59 7.44
C PRO A 97 -6.50 -25.13 7.37
N PRO A 98 -6.75 -25.81 8.51
CA PRO A 98 -7.00 -27.25 8.50
C PRO A 98 -8.32 -27.58 7.80
N GLY A 99 -8.40 -28.79 7.23
CA GLY A 99 -9.60 -29.30 6.57
C GLY A 99 -9.40 -29.57 5.09
N VAL A 100 -10.50 -29.89 4.41
CA VAL A 100 -10.52 -30.15 2.96
C VAL A 100 -11.04 -28.89 2.27
N GLY A 101 -10.20 -28.26 1.45
CA GLY A 101 -10.58 -27.10 0.63
C GLY A 101 -11.46 -27.49 -0.58
N PRO A 102 -11.54 -26.62 -1.61
CA PRO A 102 -10.84 -25.35 -1.72
C PRO A 102 -11.43 -24.28 -0.77
N PHE A 103 -10.57 -23.45 -0.20
CA PHE A 103 -10.93 -22.40 0.76
C PHE A 103 -11.08 -21.06 0.04
N PRO A 104 -12.05 -20.19 0.43
CA PRO A 104 -12.04 -18.81 0.00
C PRO A 104 -10.71 -18.15 0.37
N VAL A 105 -10.20 -17.30 -0.51
CA VAL A 105 -8.86 -16.71 -0.38
C VAL A 105 -8.96 -15.26 0.03
N ILE A 106 -8.14 -14.84 1.00
CA ILE A 106 -7.90 -13.42 1.28
C ILE A 106 -6.44 -13.09 0.93
N VAL A 107 -6.24 -12.20 -0.03
CA VAL A 107 -4.93 -11.64 -0.36
C VAL A 107 -4.64 -10.46 0.59
N LEU A 108 -3.56 -10.55 1.35
CA LEU A 108 -3.17 -9.58 2.35
C LEU A 108 -2.00 -8.73 1.83
N ASN A 109 -2.20 -7.41 1.82
CA ASN A 109 -1.26 -6.41 1.33
C ASN A 109 -0.69 -5.59 2.50
N HIS A 110 0.62 -5.66 2.70
CA HIS A 110 1.29 -4.98 3.82
C HIS A 110 1.58 -3.51 3.51
N GLY A 111 1.84 -2.72 4.57
CA GLY A 111 2.22 -1.32 4.46
C GLY A 111 3.67 -1.12 4.03
N PHE A 112 4.13 0.14 4.05
CA PHE A 112 5.55 0.41 3.83
C PHE A 112 6.35 0.06 5.08
N ILE A 113 7.25 -0.91 4.96
CA ILE A 113 8.28 -1.23 5.97
C ILE A 113 9.65 -1.03 5.34
N ARG A 114 10.63 -0.50 6.08
CA ARG A 114 12.01 -0.48 5.58
C ARG A 114 12.47 -1.90 5.29
N GLN A 115 13.13 -2.12 4.16
CA GLN A 115 13.51 -3.48 3.75
C GLN A 115 14.47 -4.15 4.73
N SER A 116 15.31 -3.36 5.40
CA SER A 116 16.20 -3.83 6.47
C SER A 116 15.48 -4.29 7.75
N GLU A 117 14.20 -3.94 7.90
CA GLU A 117 13.34 -4.29 9.04
C GLU A 117 12.25 -5.31 8.68
N TYR A 118 11.99 -5.49 7.39
CA TYR A 118 10.94 -6.37 6.90
C TYR A 118 11.31 -7.85 7.02
N TRP A 119 10.30 -8.67 7.30
CA TRP A 119 10.36 -10.12 7.21
C TRP A 119 9.05 -10.64 6.60
N SER A 120 9.10 -11.79 5.93
CA SER A 120 7.96 -12.26 5.14
C SER A 120 6.69 -12.48 5.99
N GLY A 121 5.62 -11.75 5.66
CA GLY A 121 4.35 -11.75 6.40
C GLY A 121 4.28 -10.73 7.55
N TYR A 122 5.24 -9.80 7.64
CA TYR A 122 5.15 -8.71 8.60
C TYR A 122 3.92 -7.82 8.34
N GLU A 123 3.35 -7.26 9.40
CA GLU A 123 2.06 -6.53 9.44
C GLU A 123 0.79 -7.33 9.07
N THR A 124 0.89 -8.39 8.25
CA THR A 124 -0.27 -9.19 7.83
C THR A 124 -0.55 -10.39 8.73
N TRP A 125 0.44 -10.85 9.49
CA TRP A 125 0.39 -12.12 10.24
C TRP A 125 -0.76 -12.24 11.26
N GLU A 126 -1.15 -11.15 11.94
CA GLU A 126 -2.24 -11.17 12.92
C GLU A 126 -3.61 -11.32 12.24
N ALA A 127 -3.87 -10.50 11.20
CA ALA A 127 -5.07 -10.60 10.38
C ALA A 127 -5.15 -11.99 9.71
N ALA A 128 -4.03 -12.49 9.18
CA ALA A 128 -3.93 -13.82 8.60
C ALA A 128 -4.38 -14.90 9.59
N GLY A 129 -3.78 -14.94 10.78
CA GLY A 129 -4.12 -15.93 11.81
C GLY A 129 -5.59 -15.87 12.22
N TYR A 130 -6.14 -14.66 12.38
CA TYR A 130 -7.55 -14.46 12.73
C TYR A 130 -8.50 -15.01 11.65
N LEU A 131 -8.19 -14.78 10.38
CA LEU A 131 -8.96 -15.23 9.22
C LEU A 131 -8.79 -16.74 8.96
N ASN A 132 -7.60 -17.30 9.17
CA ASN A 132 -7.41 -18.75 9.02
C ASN A 132 -8.24 -19.55 10.03
N ALA A 133 -8.34 -19.05 11.28
CA ALA A 133 -9.23 -19.65 12.29
C ALA A 133 -10.72 -19.64 11.87
N ARG A 134 -11.07 -18.92 10.80
CA ARG A 134 -12.41 -18.83 10.21
C ARG A 134 -12.50 -19.48 8.83
N GLY A 135 -11.51 -20.29 8.44
CA GLY A 135 -11.56 -21.11 7.22
C GLY A 135 -11.20 -20.36 5.94
N TYR A 136 -10.46 -19.25 6.03
CA TYR A 136 -9.86 -18.60 4.86
C TYR A 136 -8.44 -19.10 4.65
N LEU A 137 -8.09 -19.39 3.39
CA LEU A 137 -6.70 -19.42 2.97
C LEU A 137 -6.24 -17.96 2.85
N THR A 138 -5.10 -17.62 3.44
CA THR A 138 -4.56 -16.25 3.34
C THR A 138 -3.21 -16.28 2.65
N VAL A 139 -2.98 -15.34 1.75
CA VAL A 139 -1.72 -15.22 1.02
C VAL A 139 -1.26 -13.77 1.03
N SER A 140 0.03 -13.52 1.24
CA SER A 140 0.62 -12.19 1.16
C SER A 140 1.86 -12.22 0.28
N SER A 141 1.97 -11.28 -0.65
CA SER A 141 3.22 -11.01 -1.34
C SER A 141 4.18 -10.30 -0.40
N ASP A 142 5.47 -10.57 -0.50
CA ASP A 142 6.49 -9.69 0.06
C ASP A 142 6.67 -8.42 -0.78
N TYR A 143 6.19 -8.38 -2.03
CA TYR A 143 6.51 -7.40 -3.07
C TYR A 143 7.94 -7.50 -3.60
N ARG A 144 8.14 -7.11 -4.87
CA ARG A 144 9.48 -6.90 -5.44
C ARG A 144 10.27 -5.95 -4.57
N SER A 145 11.56 -6.24 -4.38
CA SER A 145 12.49 -5.49 -3.51
C SER A 145 12.31 -5.67 -2.00
N TRP A 146 11.38 -6.51 -1.52
CA TRP A 146 11.19 -6.82 -0.10
C TRP A 146 11.33 -8.31 0.18
N GLY A 147 11.69 -8.64 1.42
CA GLY A 147 11.83 -10.02 1.86
C GLY A 147 12.88 -10.78 1.06
N GLY A 148 12.49 -11.92 0.51
CA GLY A 148 13.34 -12.73 -0.39
C GLY A 148 13.10 -12.45 -1.87
N SER A 149 12.27 -11.47 -2.23
CA SER A 149 11.94 -11.15 -3.62
C SER A 149 13.11 -10.49 -4.34
N ASP A 150 13.19 -10.72 -5.65
CA ASP A 150 14.10 -10.00 -6.51
C ASP A 150 13.80 -8.48 -6.50
N TRP A 151 14.83 -7.68 -6.77
CA TRP A 151 14.71 -6.23 -6.89
C TRP A 151 14.07 -5.86 -8.23
N GLY A 152 13.15 -4.89 -8.20
CA GLY A 152 12.46 -4.44 -9.41
C GLY A 152 11.85 -3.05 -9.27
N ILE A 153 11.66 -2.40 -10.41
CA ILE A 153 11.06 -1.06 -10.49
C ILE A 153 9.57 -1.14 -10.15
N SER A 154 9.07 -0.14 -9.42
CA SER A 154 7.65 0.01 -9.14
C SER A 154 7.20 1.47 -9.07
N LEU A 155 7.44 2.26 -10.12
CA LEU A 155 6.97 3.64 -10.15
C LEU A 155 5.44 3.71 -9.98
N PHE A 156 4.96 4.64 -9.14
CA PHE A 156 3.55 4.83 -8.77
C PHE A 156 2.91 3.55 -8.20
N HIS A 157 3.68 2.74 -7.46
CA HIS A 157 3.30 1.43 -6.91
C HIS A 157 2.76 0.40 -7.91
N THR A 158 3.01 0.60 -9.21
CA THR A 158 2.44 -0.24 -10.28
C THR A 158 3.10 -1.62 -10.34
N GLY A 159 4.40 -1.71 -10.04
CA GLY A 159 5.11 -2.96 -9.93
C GLY A 159 4.62 -3.81 -8.76
N LEU A 160 4.42 -3.19 -7.59
CA LEU A 160 3.83 -3.87 -6.43
C LEU A 160 2.41 -4.38 -6.75
N THR A 161 1.62 -3.55 -7.45
CA THR A 161 0.28 -3.95 -7.92
C THR A 161 0.37 -5.14 -8.88
N ALA A 162 1.30 -5.13 -9.84
CA ALA A 162 1.51 -6.25 -10.76
C ALA A 162 1.92 -7.53 -10.02
N ASP A 163 2.73 -7.45 -8.96
CA ASP A 163 3.10 -8.60 -8.14
C ASP A 163 1.88 -9.22 -7.44
N VAL A 164 0.92 -8.40 -7.00
CA VAL A 164 -0.33 -8.87 -6.41
C VAL A 164 -1.24 -9.51 -7.46
N LEU A 165 -1.38 -8.90 -8.63
CA LEU A 165 -2.23 -9.43 -9.70
C LEU A 165 -1.67 -10.74 -10.28
N ASN A 166 -0.35 -10.86 -10.39
CA ASN A 166 0.31 -12.13 -10.73
C ASN A 166 0.16 -13.18 -9.63
N LEU A 167 0.16 -12.78 -8.34
CA LEU A 167 -0.13 -13.70 -7.23
C LEU A 167 -1.56 -14.24 -7.31
N ILE A 168 -2.55 -13.38 -7.59
CA ILE A 168 -3.94 -13.78 -7.79
C ILE A 168 -4.05 -14.81 -8.92
N SER A 169 -3.38 -14.59 -10.06
CA SER A 169 -3.32 -15.57 -11.14
C SER A 169 -2.62 -16.88 -10.73
N ALA A 170 -1.53 -16.79 -9.97
CA ALA A 170 -0.75 -17.93 -9.53
C ALA A 170 -1.49 -18.85 -8.55
N LEU A 171 -2.52 -18.35 -7.85
CA LEU A 171 -3.36 -19.15 -6.94
C LEU A 171 -4.03 -20.35 -7.64
N ALA A 172 -4.22 -20.31 -8.96
CA ALA A 172 -4.75 -21.44 -9.71
C ALA A 172 -3.87 -22.70 -9.61
N SER A 173 -2.58 -22.57 -9.25
CA SER A 173 -1.69 -23.70 -9.03
C SER A 173 -1.79 -24.30 -7.62
N VAL A 174 -2.64 -23.75 -6.73
CA VAL A 174 -2.82 -24.21 -5.35
C VAL A 174 -4.20 -24.88 -5.23
N PRO A 175 -4.28 -26.22 -5.19
CA PRO A 175 -5.57 -26.93 -5.17
C PRO A 175 -6.48 -26.59 -3.97
N GLN A 176 -5.90 -26.09 -2.87
CA GLN A 176 -6.62 -25.66 -1.68
C GLN A 176 -7.16 -24.23 -1.78
N ALA A 177 -6.81 -23.45 -2.82
CA ALA A 177 -7.31 -22.11 -3.03
C ALA A 177 -8.55 -22.13 -3.93
N ASP A 178 -9.64 -21.51 -3.49
CA ASP A 178 -10.80 -21.27 -4.32
C ASP A 178 -10.65 -19.93 -5.05
N THR A 179 -10.20 -19.97 -6.30
CA THR A 179 -9.98 -18.77 -7.11
C THR A 179 -11.26 -18.12 -7.63
N SER A 180 -12.44 -18.67 -7.31
CA SER A 180 -13.74 -18.03 -7.56
C SER A 180 -14.25 -17.21 -6.38
N ARG A 181 -13.50 -17.18 -5.26
CA ARG A 181 -13.84 -16.48 -4.02
C ARG A 181 -12.62 -15.79 -3.44
N ILE A 182 -12.33 -14.57 -3.90
CA ILE A 182 -11.13 -13.80 -3.56
C ILE A 182 -11.50 -12.46 -2.92
N GLY A 183 -11.12 -12.29 -1.65
CA GLY A 183 -11.13 -10.99 -0.99
C GLY A 183 -9.73 -10.37 -0.93
N MET A 184 -9.66 -9.06 -0.76
CA MET A 184 -8.41 -8.34 -0.49
C MET A 184 -8.46 -7.56 0.81
N TRP A 185 -7.37 -7.57 1.55
CA TRP A 185 -7.19 -6.75 2.74
C TRP A 185 -5.87 -5.99 2.58
N GLY A 186 -5.86 -4.69 2.83
CA GLY A 186 -4.67 -3.87 2.69
C GLY A 186 -4.50 -2.89 3.82
N HIS A 187 -3.29 -2.82 4.39
CA HIS A 187 -2.92 -1.83 5.42
C HIS A 187 -2.02 -0.75 4.82
N SER A 188 -2.29 0.53 5.10
CA SER A 188 -1.39 1.64 4.71
C SER A 188 -1.15 1.66 3.19
N MET A 189 0.11 1.56 2.74
CA MET A 189 0.49 1.37 1.34
C MET A 189 -0.23 0.18 0.68
N GLY A 190 -0.43 -0.92 1.41
CA GLY A 190 -1.20 -2.07 0.96
C GLY A 190 -2.67 -1.77 0.69
N GLY A 191 -3.24 -0.77 1.35
CA GLY A 191 -4.58 -0.25 1.05
C GLY A 191 -4.63 0.46 -0.30
N GLY A 192 -3.61 1.28 -0.63
CA GLY A 192 -3.48 1.91 -1.94
C GLY A 192 -3.24 0.90 -3.06
N ILE A 193 -2.39 -0.11 -2.82
CA ILE A 193 -2.18 -1.23 -3.76
C ILE A 193 -3.50 -1.99 -3.98
N THR A 194 -4.25 -2.25 -2.91
CA THR A 194 -5.57 -2.89 -3.00
C THR A 194 -6.53 -2.04 -3.83
N THR A 195 -6.60 -0.73 -3.58
CA THR A 195 -7.45 0.19 -4.35
C THR A 195 -7.07 0.20 -5.83
N LYS A 196 -5.76 0.24 -6.15
CA LYS A 196 -5.26 0.18 -7.53
C LYS A 196 -5.64 -1.15 -8.19
N ALA A 197 -5.46 -2.28 -7.51
CA ALA A 197 -5.85 -3.59 -7.99
C ALA A 197 -7.35 -3.69 -8.31
N LEU A 198 -8.23 -3.11 -7.47
CA LEU A 198 -9.68 -3.09 -7.71
C LEU A 198 -10.06 -2.35 -9.00
N THR A 199 -9.31 -1.32 -9.41
CA THR A 199 -9.57 -0.61 -10.68
C THR A 199 -9.08 -1.39 -11.92
N ILE A 200 -8.40 -2.51 -11.72
CA ILE A 200 -7.74 -3.29 -12.78
C ILE A 200 -8.35 -4.68 -12.93
N ASP A 201 -8.56 -5.40 -11.83
CA ASP A 201 -8.83 -6.83 -11.85
C ASP A 201 -10.25 -7.16 -11.34
N PRO A 202 -11.15 -7.66 -12.20
CA PRO A 202 -12.52 -7.96 -11.83
C PRO A 202 -12.69 -9.27 -11.05
N ARG A 203 -11.61 -10.02 -10.77
CA ARG A 203 -11.66 -11.29 -10.03
C ARG A 203 -11.77 -11.12 -8.51
N ILE A 204 -11.67 -9.89 -8.00
CA ILE A 204 -11.71 -9.59 -6.58
C ILE A 204 -13.16 -9.33 -6.17
N ASP A 205 -13.69 -10.09 -5.22
CA ASP A 205 -15.11 -10.06 -4.80
C ASP A 205 -15.41 -9.01 -3.73
N ALA A 206 -14.41 -8.62 -2.93
CA ALA A 206 -14.58 -7.64 -1.85
C ALA A 206 -13.23 -7.13 -1.34
N ALA A 207 -13.20 -5.89 -0.82
CA ALA A 207 -11.97 -5.33 -0.24
C ALA A 207 -12.14 -4.65 1.12
N VAL A 208 -11.13 -4.81 1.97
CA VAL A 208 -10.95 -4.10 3.23
C VAL A 208 -9.72 -3.21 3.13
N LEU A 209 -9.91 -1.92 3.31
CA LEU A 209 -8.89 -0.88 3.31
C LEU A 209 -8.68 -0.39 4.75
N TYR A 210 -7.56 -0.76 5.35
CA TYR A 210 -7.22 -0.45 6.73
C TYR A 210 -6.14 0.63 6.78
N ALA A 211 -6.45 1.78 7.39
CA ALA A 211 -5.58 2.94 7.46
C ALA A 211 -4.90 3.21 6.10
N THR A 212 -5.68 3.19 5.02
CA THR A 212 -5.15 3.22 3.65
C THR A 212 -4.46 4.55 3.36
N ASN A 213 -3.35 4.50 2.61
CA ASN A 213 -2.82 5.72 2.01
C ASN A 213 -3.77 6.24 0.92
N SER A 214 -3.51 7.46 0.42
CA SER A 214 -4.36 8.10 -0.58
C SER A 214 -4.42 7.31 -1.89
N ALA A 215 -5.59 7.29 -2.51
CA ALA A 215 -5.80 6.82 -3.88
C ALA A 215 -5.41 7.86 -4.95
N ASP A 216 -4.96 9.05 -4.52
CA ASP A 216 -4.41 10.10 -5.37
C ASP A 216 -2.89 10.15 -5.18
N ASP A 217 -2.13 9.77 -6.21
CA ASP A 217 -0.66 9.75 -6.14
C ASP A 217 -0.10 11.17 -5.90
N SER A 218 -0.84 12.25 -6.22
CA SER A 218 -0.44 13.62 -5.87
C SER A 218 -0.37 13.85 -4.37
N ASP A 219 -1.28 13.25 -3.59
CA ASP A 219 -1.27 13.36 -2.13
C ASP A 219 -0.05 12.62 -1.56
N LEU A 220 0.28 11.46 -2.11
CA LEU A 220 1.44 10.66 -1.70
C LEU A 220 2.75 11.40 -2.00
N ILE A 221 2.87 11.94 -3.21
CA ILE A 221 4.04 12.72 -3.64
C ILE A 221 4.13 14.03 -2.86
N GLY A 222 3.01 14.71 -2.59
CA GLY A 222 2.99 15.93 -1.77
C GLY A 222 3.44 15.68 -0.32
N GLN A 223 3.00 14.56 0.27
CA GLN A 223 3.29 14.23 1.67
C GLN A 223 4.69 13.64 1.86
N TRP A 224 5.08 12.70 0.98
CA TRP A 224 6.31 11.94 1.15
C TRP A 224 7.37 12.31 0.12
N GLY A 225 7.01 12.86 -1.03
CA GLY A 225 7.90 13.09 -2.16
C GLY A 225 7.87 11.92 -3.16
N PRO A 226 8.46 12.09 -4.35
CA PRO A 226 8.40 11.09 -5.42
C PRO A 226 9.34 9.89 -5.19
N GLY A 227 9.71 9.55 -3.96
CA GLY A 227 10.71 8.52 -3.68
C GLY A 227 12.15 9.00 -3.67
N CYS A 228 13.07 8.05 -3.56
CA CYS A 228 14.52 8.24 -3.55
C CYS A 228 15.20 7.09 -4.32
N LEU A 229 16.29 7.40 -5.05
CA LEU A 229 17.18 6.37 -5.60
C LEU A 229 17.76 5.53 -4.45
N ALA A 230 17.42 4.23 -4.43
CA ALA A 230 17.78 3.19 -3.47
C ALA A 230 18.83 3.60 -2.44
N GLU A 231 18.39 3.95 -1.22
CA GLU A 231 19.14 4.12 0.05
C GLU A 231 20.55 4.80 0.05
N ARG A 232 21.19 5.15 -1.08
CA ARG A 232 22.66 5.25 -1.18
C ARG A 232 23.24 6.55 -1.73
N ARG A 233 22.47 7.51 -2.25
CA ARG A 233 23.09 8.71 -2.86
C ARG A 233 23.18 9.97 -1.99
N ALA A 234 22.57 10.05 -0.80
CA ALA A 234 22.57 11.35 -0.08
C ALA A 234 22.68 11.34 1.46
N GLY A 235 22.76 10.19 2.14
CA GLY A 235 22.73 10.18 3.61
C GLY A 235 21.48 10.84 4.21
N ARG A 236 20.40 11.00 3.42
CA ARG A 236 19.07 11.43 3.85
C ARG A 236 18.19 10.20 4.03
N ARG A 237 17.31 10.23 5.04
CA ARG A 237 16.29 9.20 5.26
C ARG A 237 15.38 9.15 4.04
N CYS A 238 15.33 7.99 3.37
CA CYS A 238 14.37 7.75 2.30
C CYS A 238 12.94 7.92 2.83
N ASN A 239 12.10 8.52 1.99
CA ASN A 239 10.70 8.74 2.29
C ASN A 239 9.87 7.48 1.97
N ARG A 240 8.64 7.43 2.47
CA ARG A 240 7.68 6.33 2.25
C ARG A 240 7.02 6.38 0.86
N GLY A 241 7.58 7.17 -0.07
CA GLY A 241 6.96 7.48 -1.36
C GLY A 241 7.14 6.36 -2.38
N GLU A 242 8.39 6.08 -2.76
CA GLU A 242 8.73 5.02 -3.73
C GLU A 242 10.11 4.42 -3.45
N ILE A 243 10.28 3.14 -3.78
CA ILE A 243 11.58 2.46 -3.74
C ILE A 243 12.04 2.22 -5.17
N ILE A 244 13.03 3.01 -5.58
CA ILE A 244 13.55 3.00 -6.95
C ILE A 244 14.92 2.31 -6.94
N PRO A 245 15.12 1.21 -7.67
CA PRO A 245 16.41 0.52 -7.76
C PRO A 245 17.57 1.45 -8.12
N ALA A 246 18.76 1.18 -7.60
CA ALA A 246 19.94 2.02 -7.79
C ALA A 246 20.44 2.08 -9.25
N ASP A 247 20.09 1.05 -10.01
CA ASP A 247 20.46 0.79 -11.40
C ASP A 247 19.32 1.12 -12.38
N VAL A 248 18.29 1.84 -11.94
CA VAL A 248 17.27 2.39 -12.84
C VAL A 248 17.91 3.22 -13.95
N ASP A 249 17.37 3.12 -15.16
CA ASP A 249 17.79 3.97 -16.27
C ASP A 249 17.60 5.45 -15.91
N GLU A 250 18.62 6.26 -16.14
CA GLU A 250 18.62 7.69 -15.76
C GLU A 250 17.55 8.46 -16.51
N THR A 251 17.30 8.14 -17.78
CA THR A 251 16.26 8.80 -18.58
C THR A 251 14.88 8.48 -18.03
N LEU A 252 14.62 7.19 -17.71
CA LEU A 252 13.37 6.78 -17.07
C LEU A 252 13.16 7.48 -15.72
N PHE A 253 14.22 7.59 -14.91
CA PHE A 253 14.14 8.25 -13.61
C PHE A 253 13.84 9.75 -13.71
N GLU A 254 14.52 10.49 -14.58
CA GLU A 254 14.24 11.91 -14.79
C GLU A 254 12.83 12.12 -15.37
N THR A 255 12.42 11.28 -16.33
CA THR A 255 11.05 11.31 -16.89
C THR A 255 10.00 11.11 -15.80
N TYR A 256 10.25 10.19 -14.87
CA TYR A 256 9.41 9.95 -13.70
C TYR A 256 9.35 11.16 -12.76
N LEU A 257 10.47 11.84 -12.49
CA LEU A 257 10.47 13.03 -11.64
C LEU A 257 9.67 14.18 -12.27
N ASP A 258 9.78 14.36 -13.59
CA ASP A 258 8.98 15.34 -14.32
C ASP A 258 7.48 14.99 -14.25
N ALA A 259 7.13 13.72 -14.50
CA ALA A 259 5.76 13.23 -14.44
C ALA A 259 5.15 13.31 -13.03
N ALA A 260 5.97 13.14 -11.99
CA ALA A 260 5.54 13.25 -10.60
C ALA A 260 5.07 14.67 -10.24
N GLY A 261 5.47 15.68 -11.01
CA GLY A 261 5.01 17.07 -10.89
C GLY A 261 3.90 17.47 -11.86
N ASP A 262 3.48 16.58 -12.77
CA ASP A 262 2.48 16.87 -13.81
C ASP A 262 1.10 16.30 -13.42
N PRO A 263 0.10 17.15 -13.10
CA PRO A 263 -1.24 16.71 -12.78
C PRO A 263 -1.92 15.88 -13.87
N GLU A 264 -1.63 16.15 -15.16
CA GLU A 264 -2.23 15.40 -16.27
C GLU A 264 -1.69 13.97 -16.30
N PHE A 265 -0.39 13.78 -16.04
CA PHE A 265 0.17 12.43 -15.96
C PHE A 265 -0.24 11.71 -14.66
N ILE A 266 -0.24 12.41 -13.52
CA ILE A 266 -0.66 11.83 -12.24
C ILE A 266 -2.10 11.30 -12.30
N ALA A 267 -2.99 11.98 -13.02
CA ALA A 267 -4.35 11.51 -13.22
C ALA A 267 -4.42 10.12 -13.89
N ARG A 268 -3.42 9.75 -14.69
CA ARG A 268 -3.36 8.47 -15.42
C ARG A 268 -2.82 7.31 -14.59
N VAL A 269 -2.23 7.58 -13.43
CA VAL A 269 -1.67 6.57 -12.52
C VAL A 269 -2.46 6.46 -11.21
N SER A 270 -3.21 7.51 -10.84
CA SER A 270 -3.94 7.60 -9.57
C SER A 270 -5.29 6.88 -9.63
N PRO A 271 -5.53 5.83 -8.80
CA PRO A 271 -6.76 5.06 -8.85
C PRO A 271 -8.03 5.86 -8.47
N ILE A 272 -7.90 7.01 -7.83
CA ILE A 272 -9.03 7.91 -7.54
C ILE A 272 -9.81 8.33 -8.82
N HIS A 273 -9.18 8.26 -10.00
CA HIS A 273 -9.80 8.64 -11.28
C HIS A 273 -10.45 7.49 -12.06
N ASP A 274 -10.37 6.26 -11.55
CA ASP A 274 -10.92 5.05 -12.17
C ASP A 274 -11.82 4.26 -11.19
N LEU A 275 -12.39 4.94 -10.19
CA LEU A 275 -13.21 4.30 -9.15
C LEU A 275 -14.55 3.77 -9.68
N ASP A 276 -15.05 4.30 -10.79
CA ASP A 276 -16.24 3.81 -11.52
C ASP A 276 -16.11 2.35 -11.98
N ARG A 277 -14.87 1.84 -12.04
CA ARG A 277 -14.57 0.45 -12.37
C ARG A 277 -14.74 -0.51 -11.20
N ILE A 278 -14.82 0.00 -9.97
CA ILE A 278 -14.93 -0.82 -8.77
C ILE A 278 -16.40 -1.23 -8.59
N THR A 279 -16.73 -2.46 -8.98
CA THR A 279 -18.10 -2.99 -8.91
C THR A 279 -18.38 -3.84 -7.68
N VAL A 280 -17.38 -3.97 -6.80
CA VAL A 280 -17.43 -4.81 -5.60
C VAL A 280 -17.46 -3.99 -4.32
N PRO A 281 -18.02 -4.53 -3.23
CA PRO A 281 -18.10 -3.81 -1.98
C PRO A 281 -16.73 -3.54 -1.36
N VAL A 282 -16.61 -2.41 -0.67
CA VAL A 282 -15.38 -1.96 0.01
C VAL A 282 -15.68 -1.50 1.43
N GLN A 283 -14.88 -1.92 2.41
CA GLN A 283 -14.85 -1.32 3.75
C GLN A 283 -13.58 -0.52 3.97
N ILE A 284 -13.72 0.70 4.44
CA ILE A 284 -12.62 1.58 4.84
C ILE A 284 -12.62 1.69 6.37
N HIS A 285 -11.47 1.50 7.00
CA HIS A 285 -11.29 1.56 8.44
C HIS A 285 -10.15 2.51 8.80
N ILE A 286 -10.42 3.52 9.63
CA ILE A 286 -9.43 4.55 9.97
C ILE A 286 -9.52 4.97 11.44
N GLY A 287 -8.35 5.14 12.07
CA GLY A 287 -8.23 5.71 13.40
C GLY A 287 -8.26 7.23 13.36
N ASP A 288 -8.94 7.88 14.30
CA ASP A 288 -9.06 9.34 14.28
C ASP A 288 -7.79 10.10 14.73
N GLN A 289 -6.80 9.38 15.28
CA GLN A 289 -5.48 9.90 15.66
C GLN A 289 -4.35 9.42 14.72
N ASP A 290 -4.68 8.91 13.53
CA ASP A 290 -3.65 8.49 12.57
C ASP A 290 -2.79 9.69 12.12
N THR A 291 -1.52 9.69 12.53
CA THR A 291 -0.53 10.72 12.14
C THR A 291 0.35 10.29 10.96
N VAL A 292 0.20 9.06 10.48
CA VAL A 292 0.97 8.49 9.38
C VAL A 292 0.26 8.73 8.06
N VAL A 293 -0.98 8.28 7.96
CA VAL A 293 -1.87 8.64 6.84
C VAL A 293 -2.96 9.57 7.39
N PRO A 294 -3.10 10.78 6.84
CA PRO A 294 -4.16 11.68 7.27
C PRO A 294 -5.55 11.03 7.14
N PRO A 295 -6.40 11.02 8.18
CA PRO A 295 -7.75 10.45 8.08
C PRO A 295 -8.62 11.11 7.01
N ALA A 296 -8.29 12.34 6.63
CA ALA A 296 -8.89 13.04 5.50
C ALA A 296 -8.76 12.27 4.17
N TRP A 297 -7.71 11.45 3.98
CA TRP A 297 -7.57 10.61 2.78
C TRP A 297 -8.62 9.49 2.73
N SER A 298 -8.95 8.88 3.87
CA SER A 298 -10.04 7.89 3.95
C SER A 298 -11.39 8.54 3.66
N THR A 299 -11.61 9.78 4.12
CA THR A 299 -12.83 10.55 3.81
C THR A 299 -12.90 10.90 2.32
N LYS A 300 -11.80 11.40 1.73
CA LYS A 300 -11.67 11.70 0.30
C LYS A 300 -11.99 10.48 -0.56
N LEU A 301 -11.43 9.32 -0.22
CA LEU A 301 -11.69 8.07 -0.94
C LEU A 301 -13.14 7.61 -0.79
N TYR A 302 -13.70 7.65 0.42
CA TYR A 302 -15.09 7.30 0.68
C TYR A 302 -16.06 8.15 -0.15
N ASP A 303 -15.89 9.48 -0.13
CA ASP A 303 -16.74 10.41 -0.86
C ASP A 303 -16.64 10.20 -2.38
N ALA A 304 -15.42 9.96 -2.90
CA ALA A 304 -15.20 9.67 -4.31
C ALA A 304 -15.82 8.33 -4.74
N MET A 305 -15.66 7.27 -3.95
CA MET A 305 -16.29 5.97 -4.20
C MET A 305 -17.82 6.10 -4.22
N ARG A 306 -18.40 6.88 -3.29
CA ARG A 306 -19.85 7.13 -3.27
C ARG A 306 -20.35 7.93 -4.46
N ALA A 307 -19.54 8.83 -5.00
CA ALA A 307 -19.90 9.59 -6.20
C ALA A 307 -20.01 8.70 -7.44
N GLU A 308 -19.30 7.58 -7.46
CA GLU A 308 -19.32 6.56 -8.51
C GLU A 308 -20.22 5.35 -8.17
N ASP A 309 -21.13 5.49 -7.21
CA ASP A 309 -22.08 4.44 -6.77
C ASP A 309 -21.43 3.14 -6.28
N VAL A 310 -20.14 3.17 -5.88
CA VAL A 310 -19.46 2.02 -5.26
C VAL A 310 -20.09 1.72 -3.90
N ALA A 311 -20.35 0.44 -3.61
CA ALA A 311 -20.85 -0.01 -2.32
C ALA A 311 -19.76 0.09 -1.24
N VAL A 312 -19.57 1.28 -0.67
CA VAL A 312 -18.51 1.58 0.30
C VAL A 312 -19.05 1.88 1.69
N GLU A 313 -18.40 1.33 2.72
CA GLU A 313 -18.61 1.67 4.13
C GLU A 313 -17.34 2.30 4.72
N LEU A 314 -17.49 3.27 5.62
CA LEU A 314 -16.39 3.92 6.34
C LEU A 314 -16.61 3.80 7.85
N PHE A 315 -15.64 3.21 8.54
CA PHE A 315 -15.64 3.01 9.99
C PHE A 315 -14.51 3.78 10.64
N TRP A 316 -14.87 4.59 11.64
CA TRP A 316 -13.96 5.33 12.48
C TRP A 316 -13.69 4.59 13.79
N TYR A 317 -12.45 4.69 14.27
CA TYR A 317 -12.03 4.14 15.54
C TYR A 317 -11.43 5.23 16.43
N GLU A 318 -12.19 5.63 17.45
CA GLU A 318 -11.83 6.73 18.36
C GLU A 318 -10.57 6.41 19.16
N GLY A 319 -9.63 7.37 19.18
CA GLY A 319 -8.36 7.25 19.92
C GLY A 319 -7.36 6.26 19.31
N GLN A 320 -7.67 5.67 18.15
CA GLN A 320 -6.76 4.78 17.45
C GLN A 320 -5.85 5.55 16.50
N ASP A 321 -4.61 5.08 16.38
CA ASP A 321 -3.62 5.63 15.45
C ASP A 321 -3.57 4.78 14.16
N HIS A 322 -2.40 4.74 13.51
CA HIS A 322 -2.16 3.96 12.30
C HIS A 322 -2.31 2.44 12.48
N THR A 323 -2.24 1.97 13.73
CA THR A 323 -2.41 0.57 14.10
C THR A 323 -3.37 0.42 15.28
N PHE A 324 -4.44 -0.34 15.10
CA PHE A 324 -5.44 -0.53 16.14
C PHE A 324 -4.94 -1.49 17.23
N TRP A 325 -5.41 -1.25 18.45
CA TRP A 325 -5.01 -1.97 19.64
C TRP A 325 -6.21 -2.21 20.57
N GLY A 326 -6.08 -3.21 21.45
CA GLY A 326 -7.11 -3.55 22.42
C GLY A 326 -8.46 -3.89 21.77
N ASP A 327 -9.55 -3.36 22.35
CA ASP A 327 -10.91 -3.67 21.92
C ASP A 327 -11.21 -3.19 20.48
N SER A 328 -10.58 -2.09 20.03
CA SER A 328 -10.77 -1.57 18.68
C SER A 328 -10.19 -2.51 17.61
N TRP A 329 -9.07 -3.18 17.89
CA TRP A 329 -8.55 -4.24 17.01
C TRP A 329 -9.53 -5.42 16.91
N VAL A 330 -10.11 -5.82 18.05
CA VAL A 330 -11.08 -6.93 18.09
C VAL A 330 -12.34 -6.58 17.30
N GLU A 331 -12.89 -5.38 17.51
CA GLU A 331 -14.05 -4.88 16.77
C GLU A 331 -13.77 -4.78 15.27
N PHE A 332 -12.60 -4.26 14.89
CA PHE A 332 -12.16 -4.20 13.50
C PHE A 332 -12.15 -5.59 12.86
N MET A 333 -11.48 -6.57 13.47
CA MET A 333 -11.40 -7.92 12.90
C MET A 333 -12.74 -8.66 12.86
N GLN A 334 -13.67 -8.33 13.78
CA GLN A 334 -15.06 -8.80 13.70
C GLN A 334 -15.79 -8.24 12.48
N ARG A 335 -15.66 -6.94 12.19
CA ARG A 335 -16.25 -6.31 10.99
C ARG A 335 -15.65 -6.90 9.71
N VAL A 336 -14.32 -7.00 9.64
CA VAL A 336 -13.59 -7.61 8.51
C VAL A 336 -14.08 -9.03 8.22
N THR A 337 -14.25 -9.84 9.26
CA THR A 337 -14.75 -11.21 9.09
C THR A 337 -16.19 -11.23 8.62
N ALA A 338 -17.08 -10.45 9.23
CA ALA A 338 -18.49 -10.42 8.83
C ALA A 338 -18.64 -9.98 7.37
N PHE A 339 -17.83 -9.03 6.95
CA PHE A 339 -17.76 -8.55 5.57
C PHE A 339 -17.29 -9.62 4.59
N PHE A 340 -16.15 -10.26 4.86
CA PHE A 340 -15.68 -11.35 3.99
C PHE A 340 -16.56 -12.60 4.06
N ASP A 341 -17.25 -12.86 5.17
CA ASP A 341 -18.22 -13.95 5.26
C ASP A 341 -19.35 -13.70 4.27
N LEU A 342 -19.88 -12.47 4.24
CA LEU A 342 -20.95 -12.06 3.36
C LEU A 342 -20.54 -12.10 1.88
N TYR A 343 -19.42 -11.46 1.52
CA TYR A 343 -19.09 -11.18 0.12
C TYR A 343 -18.03 -12.09 -0.50
N VAL A 344 -17.31 -12.89 0.28
CA VAL A 344 -16.27 -13.80 -0.26
C VAL A 344 -16.66 -15.24 0.02
N LYS A 345 -16.92 -15.59 1.29
CA LYS A 345 -17.21 -16.98 1.66
C LYS A 345 -18.57 -17.45 1.15
N ASN A 346 -19.59 -16.61 1.28
CA ASN A 346 -20.99 -16.94 0.96
C ASN A 346 -21.48 -16.37 -0.38
N ALA A 347 -20.62 -15.74 -1.18
CA ALA A 347 -20.96 -15.12 -2.47
C ALA A 347 -21.67 -16.08 -3.44
N ALA A 348 -21.34 -17.36 -3.39
CA ALA A 348 -21.92 -18.40 -4.25
C ALA A 348 -23.32 -18.91 -3.80
N MET A 349 -23.90 -18.36 -2.72
CA MET A 349 -25.22 -18.77 -2.20
C MET A 349 -26.35 -17.77 -2.52
N GLY A 350 -26.06 -16.69 -3.27
CA GLY A 350 -26.99 -15.63 -3.64
C GLY A 350 -27.67 -15.80 -4.99
#